data_AF-K5CAT6-F1
#
_entry.id   AF-K5CAT6-F1
#
_cell.length_a   1.000
_cell.length_b   1.000
_cell.length_c   1.000
_cell.angle_alpha   90.00
_cell.angle_beta   90.00
_cell.angle_gamma   90.00
#
_symmetry.space_group_name_H-M   'P 1'
#
loop_
_entity.id
_entity.type
_entity.pdbx_description
1 polymer ?
#
loop_
_entity_poly.entity_id
_entity_poly.type
_entity_poly.pdbx_seq_one_letter_code
_entity_poly.pdbx_strand_id
1 'polypeptide(L)' 'MIHIGKLIRQKMEERQRTVVWLAQRLSCSRTNVYKIFDKYSVDTDTLARISTILEFDFFSLYSKEIKKDAKQE' A
#
# COMPACT_ATOMS: atom_id res chain seq x y z
N MET A 1 -0.79 12.74 7.63
CA MET A 1 -1.81 12.08 6.78
C MET A 1 -1.11 11.48 5.55
N ILE A 2 -1.05 10.14 5.48
CA ILE A 2 -0.17 9.38 4.58
C ILE A 2 -0.81 9.07 3.22
N HIS A 3 -0.01 9.12 2.16
CA HIS A 3 -0.44 8.69 0.83
C HIS A 3 -0.11 7.21 0.60
N ILE A 4 -1.09 6.33 0.83
CA ILE A 4 -0.83 4.89 0.90
C ILE A 4 -0.40 4.30 -0.45
N GLY A 5 -0.94 4.80 -1.56
CA GLY A 5 -0.55 4.36 -2.90
C GLY A 5 0.95 4.48 -3.18
N LYS A 6 1.55 5.62 -2.80
CA LYS A 6 2.99 5.86 -2.92
C LYS A 6 3.81 4.93 -2.03
N LEU A 7 3.35 4.68 -0.80
CA LEU A 7 4.04 3.78 0.13
C LEU A 7 3.99 2.32 -0.34
N ILE A 8 2.88 1.90 -0.95
CA ILE A 8 2.79 0.58 -1.58
C ILE A 8 3.83 0.44 -2.70
N ARG A 9 3.94 1.46 -3.57
CA ARG A 9 4.93 1.46 -4.65
C ARG A 9 6.35 1.37 -4.08
N GLN A 10 6.68 2.20 -3.10
CA GLN A 10 7.99 2.20 -2.46
C GLN A 10 8.31 0.83 -1.85
N LYS A 11 7.35 0.22 -1.12
CA LYS A 11 7.57 -1.09 -0.51
C LYS A 11 7.74 -2.21 -1.56
N MET A 12 7.03 -2.13 -2.67
CA MET A 12 7.20 -3.05 -3.79
C MET A 12 8.62 -2.93 -4.39
N GLU A 13 9.09 -1.70 -4.62
CA GLU A 13 10.43 -1.40 -5.15
C GLU A 13 11.53 -1.87 -4.17
N GLU A 14 11.38 -1.62 -2.86
CA GLU A 14 12.28 -2.12 -1.80
C GLU A 14 12.41 -3.65 -1.78
N ARG A 15 11.32 -4.36 -2.09
CA ARG A 15 11.30 -5.83 -2.19
C ARG A 15 11.79 -6.34 -3.55
N GLN A 16 12.31 -5.46 -4.41
CA GLN A 16 12.76 -5.76 -5.78
C GLN A 16 11.67 -6.46 -6.61
N ARG A 17 10.41 -6.07 -6.41
CA ARG A 17 9.26 -6.58 -7.16
C ARG A 17 8.87 -5.59 -8.25
N THR A 18 8.41 -6.11 -9.37
CA THR A 18 7.96 -5.30 -10.51
C THR A 18 6.45 -5.07 -10.46
N VAL A 19 6.00 -4.03 -11.16
CA VAL A 19 4.56 -3.74 -11.35
C VAL A 19 3.84 -4.93 -12.00
N VAL A 20 4.49 -5.61 -12.94
CA VAL A 20 3.97 -6.83 -13.59
C VAL A 20 3.74 -7.92 -12.55
N TRP A 21 4.71 -8.15 -11.67
CA TRP A 21 4.62 -9.16 -10.61
C TRP A 21 3.45 -8.86 -9.66
N LEU A 22 3.29 -7.61 -9.24
CA LEU A 22 2.20 -7.21 -8.35
C LEU A 22 0.83 -7.33 -9.04
N ALA A 23 0.74 -6.93 -10.31
CA ALA A 23 -0.48 -7.06 -11.12
C ALA A 23 -0.92 -8.53 -11.25
N GLN A 24 0.03 -9.45 -11.51
CA GLN A 24 -0.23 -10.89 -11.55
C GLN A 24 -0.74 -11.41 -10.20
N ARG A 25 -0.09 -11.03 -9.09
CA ARG A 25 -0.50 -11.46 -7.74
C ARG A 25 -1.87 -10.91 -7.32
N LEU A 26 -2.20 -9.69 -7.74
CA LEU A 26 -3.51 -9.09 -7.51
C LEU A 26 -4.60 -9.56 -8.48
N SER A 27 -4.23 -10.34 -9.51
CA SER A 27 -5.12 -10.74 -10.60
C SER A 27 -5.77 -9.53 -11.30
N CYS A 28 -4.97 -8.48 -11.55
CA CYS A 28 -5.42 -7.24 -12.18
C CYS A 28 -4.45 -6.75 -13.26
N SER A 29 -4.84 -5.71 -14.00
CA SER A 29 -3.99 -5.13 -15.04
C SER A 29 -2.90 -4.22 -14.45
N ARG A 30 -1.79 -4.05 -15.18
CA ARG A 30 -0.74 -3.07 -14.85
C ARG A 30 -1.32 -1.67 -14.62
N THR A 31 -2.27 -1.26 -15.46
CA THR A 31 -2.95 0.03 -15.36
C THR A 31 -3.67 0.18 -14.02
N ASN A 32 -4.31 -0.88 -13.52
CA ASN A 32 -4.96 -0.85 -12.20
C ASN A 32 -3.94 -0.68 -11.08
N VAL A 33 -2.77 -1.32 -11.19
CA VAL A 33 -1.68 -1.15 -10.22
C VAL A 33 -1.14 0.29 -10.23
N TYR A 34 -0.93 0.90 -11.40
CA TYR A 34 -0.56 2.32 -11.47
C TYR A 34 -1.62 3.24 -10.87
N LYS A 35 -2.91 2.96 -11.11
CA LYS A 35 -4.02 3.68 -10.46
C LYS A 35 -3.99 3.53 -8.94
N ILE A 36 -3.64 2.35 -8.40
CA ILE A 36 -3.49 2.16 -6.95
C ILE A 36 -2.37 3.05 -6.40
N PHE A 37 -1.25 3.19 -7.11
CA PHE A 37 -0.13 4.03 -6.67
C PHE A 37 -0.46 5.52 -6.66
N ASP A 38 -1.32 5.98 -7.56
CA ASP A 38 -1.78 7.36 -7.64
C ASP A 38 -2.85 7.70 -6.59
N LYS A 39 -3.55 6.69 -6.07
CA LYS A 39 -4.58 6.90 -5.06
C LYS A 39 -4.00 7.24 -3.70
N TYR A 40 -4.51 8.34 -3.12
CA TYR A 40 -4.19 8.76 -1.76
C TYR A 40 -4.60 7.71 -0.72
N SER A 41 -5.81 7.13 -0.88
CA SER A 41 -6.35 6.06 -0.06
C SER A 41 -6.78 4.87 -0.93
N VAL A 42 -6.72 3.68 -0.35
CA VAL A 42 -7.09 2.42 -1.01
C VAL A 42 -8.13 1.74 -0.11
N ASP A 43 -9.09 1.05 -0.73
CA ASP A 43 -10.07 0.27 0.01
C ASP A 43 -9.39 -0.78 0.90
N THR A 44 -10.00 -1.08 2.04
CA THR A 44 -9.43 -1.96 3.06
C THR A 44 -9.19 -3.39 2.58
N ASP A 45 -10.05 -3.97 1.73
CA ASP A 45 -9.82 -5.30 1.14
C ASP A 45 -8.58 -5.29 0.25
N THR A 46 -8.50 -4.29 -0.63
CA THR A 46 -7.35 -4.15 -1.54
C THR A 46 -6.06 -3.93 -0.75
N LEU A 47 -6.10 -3.10 0.30
CA LEU A 47 -4.95 -2.87 1.17
C LEU A 47 -4.53 -4.14 1.91
N ALA A 48 -5.49 -4.93 2.42
CA ALA A 48 -5.20 -6.21 3.06
C ALA A 48 -4.54 -7.19 2.10
N ARG A 49 -5.09 -7.35 0.89
CA ARG A 49 -4.49 -8.22 -0.14
C ARG A 49 -3.06 -7.80 -0.49
N ILE A 50 -2.82 -6.50 -0.67
CA ILE A 50 -1.48 -5.96 -0.94
C ILE A 50 -0.55 -6.19 0.25
N SER A 51 -1.03 -6.02 1.48
CA SER A 51 -0.27 -6.28 2.71
C SER A 51 0.20 -7.72 2.77
N THR A 52 -0.67 -8.68 2.44
CA THR A 52 -0.33 -10.10 2.37
C THR A 52 0.66 -10.39 1.25
N ILE A 53 0.46 -9.83 0.05
CA ILE A 53 1.32 -10.09 -1.11
C ILE A 53 2.74 -9.52 -0.91
N LEU A 54 2.86 -8.35 -0.30
CA LEU A 54 4.15 -7.68 -0.05
C LEU A 54 4.77 -8.04 1.31
N GLU A 55 4.09 -8.90 2.08
CA GLU A 55 4.49 -9.33 3.43
C GLU A 55 4.85 -8.12 4.30
N PHE A 56 3.94 -7.15 4.32
CA PHE A 56 4.11 -5.89 5.04
C PHE A 56 2.77 -5.38 5.55
N ASP A 57 2.70 -5.07 6.84
CA ASP A 57 1.50 -4.51 7.45
C ASP A 57 1.39 -3.01 7.16
N PHE A 58 0.63 -2.67 6.11
CA PHE A 58 0.33 -1.29 5.76
C PHE A 58 -0.64 -0.62 6.75
N PHE A 59 -1.45 -1.37 7.49
CA PHE A 59 -2.35 -0.80 8.51
C PHE A 59 -1.56 -0.23 9.69
N SER A 60 -0.41 -0.82 10.01
CA SER A 60 0.51 -0.27 11.03
C SER A 60 0.91 1.18 10.76
N LEU A 61 0.96 1.61 9.50
CA LEU A 61 1.28 2.99 9.13
C LEU A 61 0.17 3.95 9.54
N TYR A 62 -1.09 3.57 9.31
CA TYR A 62 -2.24 4.33 9.79
C TYR A 62 -2.30 4.35 11.32
N SER A 63 -2.08 3.20 11.97
CA SER A 63 -2.04 3.14 13.44
C SER A 63 -0.95 4.04 14.04
N LYS A 64 0.21 4.16 13.38
CA LYS A 64 1.29 5.03 13.82
C LYS A 64 0.94 6.52 13.70
N GLU A 65 0.31 6.92 12.60
CA GLU A 65 -0.14 8.31 12.41
C GLU A 65 -1.19 8.68 13.48
N ILE A 66 -2.21 7.84 13.67
CA ILE A 66 -3.26 8.07 14.70
C ILE A 66 -2.63 8.20 16.10
N LYS A 67 -1.66 7.35 16.44
CA LYS A 67 -0.95 7.41 17.73
C LYS A 67 -0.06 8.64 17.87
N LYS A 68 0.45 9.19 16.78
CA LYS A 68 1.25 10.42 16.79
C LYS A 68 0.38 11.63 17.08
N ASP A 69 -0.80 11.68 16.45
CA ASP A 69 -1.78 12.73 16.70
C ASP A 69 -2.28 12.68 18.16
N ALA A 70 -2.54 11.50 18.69
CA ALA A 70 -2.97 11.30 20.09
C ALA A 70 -1.91 11.61 21.17
N LYS A 71 -0.64 11.87 20.79
CA LYS A 71 0.43 12.25 21.73
C LYS A 71 0.70 13.77 21.74
N GLN A 72 -0.04 14.53 20.93
CA GLN A 72 0.06 15.99 20.87
C GLN A 72 -1.03 16.70 21.69
N GLU A 73 -1.88 15.93 22.40
CA GLU A 73 -2.88 16.41 23.37
C GLU A 73 -2.42 16.22 24.82
#